data_AF-A0ABC9P1G5-F1
#
_entry.id   AF-A0ABC9P1G5-F1
#
_cell.length_a   1.000
_cell.length_b   1.000
_cell.length_c   1.000
_cell.angle_alpha   90.00
_cell.angle_beta   90.00
_cell.angle_gamma   90.00
#
_symmetry.space_group_name_H-M   'P 1'
#
loop_
_entity.id
_entity.type
_entity.pdbx_description
1 polymer ?
#
loop_
_entity_poly.entity_id
_entity_poly.type
_entity_poly.pdbx_seq_one_letter_code
_entity_poly.pdbx_strand_id
1 'polypeptide(L)'
;MKVKVGVIGTGAIGIEHINRINHKTQGAFVTAVSDINVEAASKIAEEIGAQFFKTGEELIASEEVEVVVVTSWDPTHEKYVLEAIKHGKYVFCEKPLAMDAAGCRRIVDAEVAYGKKLVQVGFMRRYDRGYIELKEAIESKQYGEALMLHCAHRNPSADENYKTPMAISNTAIHEIDVLRWLLAEDYASVQMILPKKTSHTHVDLHDPQLLIFQTKSGVTIDLEIFVNCRFGYDIKCDVVFETAEVGMTDPAYTKIKAAEKNYTPISPDWQTRFLDAYDYEFKLWVDSIKNDKLVGPTAWDGYVAAITMMACHESRESGEKVMIEIDEQPALYTK
;
A
#
# COMPACT_ATOMS: atom_id res chain seq x y z
N MET A 1 -15.98 -24.10 3.61
CA MET A 1 -16.03 -23.44 4.94
C MET A 1 -15.71 -21.96 4.74
N LYS A 2 -16.27 -21.06 5.56
CA LYS A 2 -15.93 -19.63 5.52
C LYS A 2 -14.81 -19.38 6.53
N VAL A 3 -13.80 -18.58 6.14
CA VAL A 3 -12.67 -18.21 7.00
C VAL A 3 -13.14 -17.20 8.05
N LYS A 4 -12.86 -17.48 9.34
CA LYS A 4 -13.14 -16.59 10.47
C LYS A 4 -12.05 -15.52 10.60
N VAL A 5 -12.42 -14.26 10.41
CA VAL A 5 -11.48 -13.13 10.41
C VAL A 5 -11.60 -12.34 11.71
N GLY A 6 -10.46 -12.07 12.34
CA GLY A 6 -10.35 -11.11 13.43
C GLY A 6 -9.75 -9.79 12.94
N VAL A 7 -10.36 -8.65 13.30
CA VAL A 7 -9.89 -7.31 12.88
C VAL A 7 -9.38 -6.52 14.09
N ILE A 8 -8.13 -6.06 14.03
CA ILE A 8 -7.50 -5.24 15.06
C ILE A 8 -7.38 -3.82 14.52
N GLY A 9 -8.08 -2.87 15.14
CA GLY A 9 -8.25 -1.51 14.66
C GLY A 9 -9.53 -1.33 13.86
N THR A 10 -10.52 -0.68 14.45
CA THR A 10 -11.84 -0.41 13.86
C THR A 10 -12.04 1.07 13.55
N GLY A 11 -10.96 1.75 13.12
CA GLY A 11 -11.01 3.08 12.55
C GLY A 11 -11.62 3.09 11.14
N ALA A 12 -11.50 4.21 10.42
CA ALA A 12 -12.09 4.36 9.09
C ALA A 12 -11.69 3.23 8.11
N ILE A 13 -10.41 2.88 8.06
CA ILE A 13 -9.89 1.80 7.21
C ILE A 13 -10.42 0.43 7.67
N GLY A 14 -10.35 0.15 8.96
CA GLY A 14 -10.85 -1.10 9.54
C GLY A 14 -12.33 -1.34 9.26
N ILE A 15 -13.18 -0.31 9.39
CA ILE A 15 -14.61 -0.37 9.07
C ILE A 15 -14.84 -0.70 7.60
N GLU A 16 -14.11 -0.07 6.67
CA GLU A 16 -14.21 -0.37 5.25
C GLU A 16 -13.80 -1.82 4.94
N HIS A 17 -12.75 -2.34 5.56
CA HIS A 17 -12.37 -3.75 5.40
C HIS A 17 -13.39 -4.71 6.02
N ILE A 18 -13.96 -4.38 7.19
CA ILE A 18 -15.05 -5.17 7.79
C ILE A 18 -16.22 -5.27 6.80
N ASN A 19 -16.66 -4.13 6.25
CA ASN A 19 -17.75 -4.08 5.28
C ASN A 19 -17.42 -4.90 4.03
N ARG A 20 -16.21 -4.76 3.49
CA ARG A 20 -15.74 -5.51 2.32
C ARG A 20 -15.67 -7.01 2.57
N ILE A 21 -15.13 -7.44 3.72
CA ILE A 21 -15.03 -8.85 4.09
C ILE A 21 -16.42 -9.45 4.23
N ASN A 22 -17.33 -8.78 4.93
CA ASN A 22 -18.66 -9.31 5.22
C ASN A 22 -19.62 -9.29 4.02
N HIS A 23 -19.47 -8.32 3.10
CA HIS A 23 -20.48 -8.09 2.05
C HIS A 23 -19.98 -8.31 0.63
N LYS A 24 -18.66 -8.23 0.38
CA LYS A 24 -18.09 -8.32 -0.97
C LYS A 24 -17.15 -9.51 -1.17
N THR A 25 -16.54 -10.01 -0.10
CA THR A 25 -15.54 -11.09 -0.17
C THR A 25 -16.18 -12.45 0.07
N GLN A 26 -16.10 -13.34 -0.92
CA GLN A 26 -16.69 -14.67 -0.78
C GLN A 26 -15.84 -15.61 0.08
N GLY A 27 -16.48 -16.23 1.08
CA GLY A 27 -15.86 -17.28 1.88
C GLY A 27 -14.97 -16.78 3.02
N ALA A 28 -15.15 -15.54 3.46
CA ALA A 28 -14.66 -15.00 4.73
C ALA A 28 -15.77 -14.21 5.42
N PHE A 29 -15.63 -13.99 6.72
CA PHE A 29 -16.51 -13.13 7.52
C PHE A 29 -15.80 -12.73 8.82
N VAL A 30 -16.14 -11.56 9.36
CA VAL A 30 -15.55 -11.06 10.59
C VAL A 30 -16.26 -11.67 11.79
N THR A 31 -15.52 -12.35 12.65
CA THR A 31 -16.00 -12.99 13.89
C THR A 31 -15.51 -12.30 15.15
N ALA A 32 -14.44 -11.50 15.04
CA ALA A 32 -13.86 -10.82 16.19
C ALA A 32 -13.35 -9.42 15.81
N VAL A 33 -13.47 -8.48 16.74
CA VAL A 33 -12.87 -7.15 16.61
C VAL A 33 -12.18 -6.71 17.90
N SER A 34 -11.14 -5.88 17.77
CA SER A 34 -10.49 -5.21 18.89
C SER A 34 -10.05 -3.81 18.50
N ASP A 35 -10.20 -2.85 19.41
CA ASP A 35 -9.69 -1.49 19.28
C ASP A 35 -9.41 -0.91 20.68
N ILE A 36 -8.50 0.06 20.76
CA ILE A 36 -8.24 0.80 22.01
C ILE A 36 -9.47 1.61 22.44
N ASN A 37 -10.30 2.05 21.48
CA ASN A 37 -11.59 2.64 21.74
C ASN A 37 -12.65 1.56 21.94
N VAL A 38 -12.73 1.07 23.18
CA VAL A 38 -13.64 0.00 23.61
C VAL A 38 -15.10 0.27 23.24
N GLU A 39 -15.58 1.50 23.42
CA GLU A 39 -16.98 1.85 23.16
C GLU A 39 -17.31 1.74 21.67
N ALA A 40 -16.48 2.34 20.81
CA ALA A 40 -16.67 2.29 19.36
C ALA A 40 -16.59 0.86 18.82
N ALA A 41 -15.57 0.09 19.23
CA ALA A 41 -15.40 -1.28 18.78
C ALA A 41 -16.49 -2.23 19.29
N SER A 42 -16.97 -2.06 20.53
CA SER A 42 -18.07 -2.87 21.06
C SER A 42 -19.35 -2.66 20.26
N LYS A 43 -19.64 -1.42 19.87
CA LYS A 43 -20.79 -1.09 19.02
C LYS A 43 -20.67 -1.74 17.63
N ILE A 44 -19.49 -1.64 16.99
CA ILE A 44 -19.23 -2.29 15.70
C ILE A 44 -19.39 -3.82 15.82
N ALA A 45 -18.86 -4.41 16.89
CA ALA A 45 -18.99 -5.85 17.16
C ALA A 45 -20.46 -6.28 17.24
N GLU A 46 -21.29 -5.53 17.98
CA GLU A 46 -22.72 -5.79 18.10
C GLU A 46 -23.44 -5.67 16.74
N GLU A 47 -23.15 -4.61 15.97
CA GLU A 47 -23.76 -4.35 14.67
C GLU A 47 -23.51 -5.48 13.65
N ILE A 48 -22.32 -6.07 13.66
CA ILE A 48 -21.93 -7.13 12.72
C ILE A 48 -22.09 -8.55 13.29
N GLY A 49 -22.47 -8.69 14.57
CA GLY A 49 -22.56 -9.98 15.26
C GLY A 49 -21.20 -10.64 15.53
N ALA A 50 -20.15 -9.85 15.74
CA ALA A 50 -18.81 -10.31 16.11
C ALA A 50 -18.57 -10.23 17.62
N GLN A 51 -17.54 -10.93 18.10
CA GLN A 51 -17.07 -10.84 19.48
C GLN A 51 -16.08 -9.68 19.65
N PHE A 52 -16.30 -8.84 20.65
CA PHE A 52 -15.33 -7.82 21.05
C PHE A 52 -14.25 -8.42 21.98
N PHE A 53 -12.98 -8.06 21.73
CA PHE A 53 -11.83 -8.38 22.57
C PHE A 53 -11.14 -7.10 23.04
N LYS A 54 -10.70 -7.09 24.31
CA LYS A 54 -10.08 -5.90 24.91
C LYS A 54 -8.71 -5.59 24.33
N THR A 55 -8.01 -6.62 23.86
CA THR A 55 -6.69 -6.47 23.24
C THR A 55 -6.61 -7.27 21.95
N GLY A 56 -5.76 -6.81 21.03
CA GLY A 56 -5.47 -7.55 19.81
C GLY A 56 -4.84 -8.91 20.10
N GLU A 57 -4.05 -9.06 21.16
CA GLU A 57 -3.46 -10.34 21.55
C GLU A 57 -4.50 -11.36 22.02
N GLU A 58 -5.49 -10.94 22.81
CA GLU A 58 -6.62 -11.82 23.18
C GLU A 58 -7.40 -12.27 21.95
N LEU A 59 -7.62 -11.36 20.99
CA LEU A 59 -8.25 -11.67 19.70
C LEU A 59 -7.40 -12.68 18.90
N ILE A 60 -6.09 -12.46 18.81
CA ILE A 60 -5.16 -13.35 18.10
C ILE A 60 -5.10 -14.73 18.75
N ALA A 61 -5.22 -14.85 20.08
CA ALA A 61 -5.21 -16.15 20.77
C ALA A 61 -6.53 -16.94 20.64
N SER A 62 -7.62 -16.30 20.20
CA SER A 62 -8.96 -16.91 20.18
C SER A 62 -9.12 -18.02 19.11
N GLU A 63 -9.88 -19.06 19.44
CA GLU A 63 -10.34 -20.10 18.50
C GLU A 63 -11.44 -19.59 17.54
N GLU A 64 -12.00 -18.42 17.82
CA GLU A 64 -12.94 -17.75 16.92
C GLU A 64 -12.27 -16.96 15.80
N VAL A 65 -10.93 -16.98 15.73
CA VAL A 65 -10.15 -16.26 14.72
C VAL A 65 -9.21 -17.25 14.03
N GLU A 66 -9.33 -17.38 12.70
CA GLU A 66 -8.41 -18.19 11.89
C GLU A 66 -7.32 -17.32 11.26
N VAL A 67 -7.67 -16.09 10.89
CA VAL A 67 -6.77 -15.11 10.25
C VAL A 67 -7.02 -13.71 10.79
N VAL A 68 -6.02 -12.84 10.68
CA VAL A 68 -6.03 -11.51 11.31
C VAL A 68 -5.91 -10.41 10.26
N VAL A 69 -6.63 -9.32 10.45
CA VAL A 69 -6.46 -8.07 9.71
C VAL A 69 -6.00 -7.00 10.70
N VAL A 70 -4.86 -6.37 10.42
CA VAL A 70 -4.29 -5.31 11.26
C VAL A 70 -4.46 -3.98 10.53
N THR A 71 -5.35 -3.16 11.07
CA THR A 71 -5.76 -1.83 10.59
C THR A 71 -5.78 -0.83 11.74
N SER A 72 -4.94 -1.08 12.75
CA SER A 72 -4.80 -0.27 13.96
C SER A 72 -3.91 0.94 13.72
N TRP A 73 -3.51 1.64 14.78
CA TRP A 73 -2.57 2.75 14.66
C TRP A 73 -1.19 2.24 14.23
N ASP A 74 -0.57 2.87 13.23
CA ASP A 74 0.65 2.39 12.54
C ASP A 74 1.76 1.84 13.46
N PRO A 75 2.13 2.48 14.60
CA PRO A 75 3.17 1.98 15.50
C PRO A 75 2.85 0.64 16.18
N THR A 76 1.59 0.20 16.12
CA THR A 76 1.15 -1.07 16.69
C THR A 76 1.17 -2.22 15.69
N HIS A 77 1.34 -1.95 14.39
CA HIS A 77 1.30 -2.97 13.34
C HIS A 77 2.33 -4.08 13.59
N GLU A 78 3.60 -3.69 13.82
CA GLU A 78 4.68 -4.64 14.05
C GLU A 78 4.37 -5.63 15.17
N LYS A 79 3.87 -5.11 16.30
CA LYS A 79 3.51 -5.91 17.47
C LYS A 79 2.46 -6.97 17.13
N TYR A 80 1.38 -6.58 16.46
CA TYR A 80 0.29 -7.50 16.14
C TYR A 80 0.65 -8.48 15.04
N VAL A 81 1.45 -8.08 14.06
CA VAL A 81 1.97 -8.97 13.03
C VAL A 81 2.88 -10.04 13.63
N LEU A 82 3.81 -9.67 14.51
CA LEU A 82 4.68 -10.63 15.20
C LEU A 82 3.86 -11.60 16.08
N GLU A 83 2.84 -11.12 16.78
CA GLU A 83 1.99 -11.98 17.60
C GLU A 83 1.14 -12.94 16.76
N ALA A 84 0.68 -12.52 15.57
CA ALA A 84 -0.03 -13.38 14.64
C ALA A 84 0.88 -14.49 14.07
N ILE A 85 2.13 -14.15 13.67
CA ILE A 85 3.13 -15.13 13.20
C ILE A 85 3.41 -16.17 14.29
N LYS A 86 3.58 -15.75 15.54
CA LYS A 86 3.81 -16.63 16.68
C LYS A 86 2.68 -17.65 16.88
N HIS A 87 1.45 -17.29 16.54
CA HIS A 87 0.29 -18.19 16.56
C HIS A 87 0.07 -18.95 15.25
N GLY A 88 0.93 -18.75 14.24
CA GLY A 88 0.78 -19.37 12.92
C GLY A 88 -0.44 -18.89 12.15
N LYS A 89 -0.98 -17.71 12.48
CA LYS A 89 -2.15 -17.15 11.80
C LYS A 89 -1.71 -16.32 10.61
N TYR A 90 -2.39 -16.48 9.48
CA TYR A 90 -2.26 -15.54 8.37
C TYR A 90 -2.68 -14.15 8.82
N VAL A 91 -1.94 -13.13 8.37
CA VAL A 91 -2.19 -11.74 8.72
C VAL A 91 -2.15 -10.87 7.46
N PHE A 92 -3.21 -10.10 7.25
CA PHE A 92 -3.19 -8.94 6.37
C PHE A 92 -2.84 -7.73 7.21
N CYS A 93 -1.77 -7.01 6.87
CA CYS A 93 -1.35 -5.79 7.55
C CYS A 93 -1.51 -4.62 6.60
N GLU A 94 -2.30 -3.62 7.00
CA GLU A 94 -2.29 -2.35 6.30
C GLU A 94 -0.91 -1.70 6.33
N LYS A 95 -0.65 -0.81 5.36
CA LYS A 95 0.61 -0.06 5.34
C LYS A 95 0.64 0.95 6.50
N PRO A 96 1.82 1.24 7.08
CA PRO A 96 3.09 0.57 6.83
C PRO A 96 3.19 -0.77 7.60
N LEU A 97 4.04 -1.70 7.15
CA LEU A 97 4.25 -2.97 7.87
C LEU A 97 4.84 -2.76 9.27
N ALA A 98 5.77 -1.81 9.39
CA ALA A 98 6.32 -1.29 10.64
C ALA A 98 6.77 0.16 10.43
N MET A 99 7.13 0.86 11.51
CA MET A 99 7.53 2.28 11.44
C MET A 99 8.89 2.51 10.77
N ASP A 100 9.75 1.49 10.72
CA ASP A 100 11.08 1.55 10.14
C ASP A 100 11.53 0.20 9.55
N ALA A 101 12.66 0.22 8.84
CA ALA A 101 13.23 -0.97 8.22
C ALA A 101 13.64 -2.05 9.26
N ALA A 102 14.04 -1.65 10.46
CA ALA A 102 14.43 -2.60 11.51
C ALA A 102 13.22 -3.38 12.05
N GLY A 103 12.06 -2.73 12.19
CA GLY A 103 10.78 -3.37 12.52
C GLY A 103 10.31 -4.31 11.42
N CYS A 104 10.35 -3.87 10.17
CA CYS A 104 10.03 -4.75 9.04
C CYS A 104 10.98 -5.96 9.00
N ARG A 105 12.27 -5.76 9.31
CA ARG A 105 13.25 -6.85 9.35
C ARG A 105 12.94 -7.88 10.43
N ARG A 106 12.53 -7.45 11.63
CA ARG A 106 12.08 -8.36 12.71
C ARG A 106 10.91 -9.23 12.27
N ILE A 107 9.96 -8.67 11.51
CA ILE A 107 8.83 -9.42 10.95
C ILE A 107 9.30 -10.43 9.90
N VAL A 108 10.16 -10.00 8.98
CA VAL A 108 10.76 -10.86 7.95
C VAL A 108 11.47 -12.05 8.59
N ASP A 109 12.32 -11.81 9.59
CA ASP A 109 13.07 -12.84 10.30
C ASP A 109 12.13 -13.80 11.05
N ALA A 110 11.01 -13.31 11.60
CA ALA A 110 10.00 -14.13 12.26
C ALA A 110 9.28 -15.06 11.27
N GLU A 111 8.89 -14.59 10.08
CA GLU A 111 8.31 -15.46 9.04
C GLU A 111 9.30 -16.53 8.54
N VAL A 112 10.57 -16.13 8.36
CA VAL A 112 11.64 -17.06 7.95
C VAL A 112 11.85 -18.14 9.01
N ALA A 113 11.90 -17.75 10.30
CA ALA A 113 12.02 -18.69 11.41
C ALA A 113 10.79 -19.61 11.52
N TYR A 114 9.59 -19.11 11.22
CA TYR A 114 8.37 -19.92 11.16
C TYR A 114 8.38 -20.88 9.94
N GLY A 115 9.06 -20.51 8.86
CA GLY A 115 9.25 -21.33 7.66
C GLY A 115 8.11 -21.22 6.64
N LYS A 116 7.26 -20.18 6.74
CA LYS A 116 6.09 -19.99 5.87
C LYS A 116 5.70 -18.51 5.77
N LYS A 117 5.23 -18.10 4.59
CA LYS A 117 4.60 -16.79 4.36
C LYS A 117 3.21 -16.77 4.98
N LEU A 118 3.03 -15.90 5.96
CA LEU A 118 1.79 -15.62 6.69
C LEU A 118 1.30 -14.18 6.47
N VAL A 119 2.19 -13.26 6.13
CA VAL A 119 1.99 -11.81 6.08
C VAL A 119 1.76 -11.36 4.65
N GLN A 120 0.61 -10.71 4.44
CA GLN A 120 0.35 -9.89 3.26
C GLN A 120 0.29 -8.42 3.68
N VAL A 121 0.99 -7.54 2.97
CA VAL A 121 0.95 -6.09 3.19
C VAL A 121 -0.08 -5.47 2.24
N GLY A 122 -0.87 -4.50 2.72
CA GLY A 122 -1.92 -3.79 2.00
C GLY A 122 -1.44 -2.82 0.92
N PHE A 123 -0.55 -3.25 0.02
CA PHE A 123 -0.18 -2.48 -1.16
C PHE A 123 -1.15 -2.75 -2.32
N MET A 124 -2.36 -2.23 -2.17
CA MET A 124 -3.51 -2.45 -3.06
C MET A 124 -3.25 -2.09 -4.54
N ARG A 125 -2.28 -1.23 -4.85
CA ARG A 125 -2.00 -0.83 -6.24
C ARG A 125 -1.58 -1.97 -7.16
N ARG A 126 -0.98 -3.04 -6.63
CA ARG A 126 -0.65 -4.24 -7.43
C ARG A 126 -1.90 -4.97 -7.96
N TYR A 127 -3.06 -4.63 -7.42
CA TYR A 127 -4.36 -5.22 -7.74
C TYR A 127 -5.22 -4.31 -8.63
N ASP A 128 -4.77 -3.08 -8.92
CA ASP A 128 -5.42 -2.17 -9.85
C ASP A 128 -5.24 -2.65 -11.30
N ARG A 129 -6.31 -2.56 -12.09
CA ARG A 129 -6.31 -3.06 -13.47
C ARG A 129 -5.26 -2.38 -14.34
N GLY A 130 -5.06 -1.07 -14.20
CA GLY A 130 -4.07 -0.33 -14.99
C GLY A 130 -2.64 -0.77 -14.67
N TYR A 131 -2.32 -0.95 -13.39
CA TYR A 131 -1.02 -1.47 -12.97
C TYR A 131 -0.79 -2.93 -13.42
N ILE A 132 -1.83 -3.78 -13.42
CA ILE A 132 -1.74 -5.14 -13.98
C ILE A 132 -1.44 -5.10 -15.48
N GLU A 133 -2.11 -4.24 -16.25
CA GLU A 133 -1.86 -4.10 -17.69
C GLU A 133 -0.46 -3.54 -17.98
N LEU A 134 0.04 -2.59 -17.18
CA LEU A 134 1.44 -2.14 -17.26
C LEU A 134 2.42 -3.27 -16.96
N LYS A 135 2.14 -4.09 -15.95
CA LYS A 135 2.98 -5.25 -15.62
C LYS A 135 3.05 -6.23 -16.78
N GLU A 136 1.91 -6.56 -17.38
CA GLU A 136 1.81 -7.43 -18.56
C GLU A 136 2.60 -6.85 -19.74
N ALA A 137 2.52 -5.54 -20.00
CA ALA A 137 3.30 -4.88 -21.04
C ALA A 137 4.81 -5.00 -20.81
N ILE A 138 5.29 -4.77 -19.57
CA ILE A 138 6.71 -4.91 -19.20
C ILE A 138 7.19 -6.36 -19.36
N GLU A 139 6.43 -7.31 -18.85
CA GLU A 139 6.80 -8.73 -18.88
C GLU A 139 6.74 -9.34 -20.29
N SER A 140 5.91 -8.79 -21.18
CA SER A 140 5.80 -9.26 -22.57
C SER A 140 7.08 -9.09 -23.40
N LYS A 141 7.93 -8.10 -23.03
CA LYS A 141 9.10 -7.66 -23.82
C LYS A 141 8.80 -7.29 -25.28
N GLN A 142 7.53 -7.10 -25.64
CA GLN A 142 7.12 -6.80 -27.02
C GLN A 142 7.66 -5.44 -27.51
N TYR A 143 7.82 -4.48 -26.59
CA TYR A 143 8.28 -3.11 -26.90
C TYR A 143 9.75 -2.86 -26.55
N GLY A 144 10.49 -3.94 -26.26
CA GLY A 144 11.86 -3.85 -25.74
C GLY A 144 11.91 -3.70 -24.22
N GLU A 145 13.05 -3.22 -23.74
CA GLU A 145 13.26 -2.94 -22.32
C GLU A 145 12.54 -1.66 -21.85
N ALA A 146 12.11 -1.64 -20.59
CA ALA A 146 11.63 -0.42 -19.95
C ALA A 146 12.85 0.46 -19.61
N LEU A 147 12.79 1.74 -19.93
CA LEU A 147 13.91 2.68 -19.79
C LEU A 147 13.62 3.77 -18.76
N MET A 148 12.39 4.29 -18.77
CA MET A 148 11.97 5.34 -17.86
C MET A 148 10.52 5.19 -17.42
N LEU A 149 10.20 5.66 -16.22
CA LEU A 149 8.83 5.80 -15.76
C LEU A 149 8.56 7.24 -15.34
N HIS A 150 7.43 7.78 -15.80
CA HIS A 150 6.93 9.11 -15.45
C HIS A 150 5.67 8.96 -14.60
N CYS A 151 5.77 9.30 -13.32
CA CYS A 151 4.71 9.06 -12.35
C CYS A 151 4.26 10.35 -11.67
N ALA A 152 2.98 10.39 -11.30
CA ALA A 152 2.46 11.44 -10.43
C ALA A 152 1.46 10.88 -9.42
N HIS A 153 1.58 11.34 -8.18
CA HIS A 153 0.60 11.13 -7.11
C HIS A 153 0.05 12.48 -6.68
N ARG A 154 -1.21 12.73 -7.02
CA ARG A 154 -1.83 14.03 -6.77
C ARG A 154 -3.08 13.88 -5.92
N ASN A 155 -3.19 14.76 -4.93
CA ASN A 155 -4.36 14.86 -4.07
C ASN A 155 -4.96 16.27 -4.20
N PRO A 156 -6.30 16.40 -4.06
CA PRO A 156 -6.94 17.71 -4.18
C PRO A 156 -6.54 18.65 -3.04
N SER A 157 -6.37 18.11 -1.84
CA SER A 157 -5.94 18.83 -0.64
C SER A 157 -5.41 17.88 0.43
N ALA A 158 -4.48 18.37 1.24
CA ALA A 158 -4.04 17.74 2.48
C ALA A 158 -4.52 18.57 3.69
N ASP A 159 -4.84 17.91 4.81
CA ASP A 159 -5.23 18.60 6.04
C ASP A 159 -4.01 19.10 6.84
N GLU A 160 -4.24 19.93 7.86
CA GLU A 160 -3.19 20.57 8.67
C GLU A 160 -2.28 19.58 9.43
N ASN A 161 -2.73 18.34 9.66
CA ASN A 161 -1.91 17.30 10.29
C ASN A 161 -0.97 16.62 9.30
N TYR A 162 -1.19 16.79 7.98
CA TYR A 162 -0.34 16.23 6.95
C TYR A 162 0.95 17.04 6.81
N LYS A 163 2.05 16.54 7.35
CA LYS A 163 3.34 17.26 7.36
C LYS A 163 4.24 16.85 6.19
N THR A 164 5.27 17.64 5.91
CA THR A 164 6.24 17.39 4.82
C THR A 164 6.73 15.94 4.71
N PRO A 165 7.04 15.22 5.81
CA PRO A 165 7.44 13.81 5.71
C PRO A 165 6.37 12.84 5.22
N MET A 166 5.09 13.16 5.42
CA MET A 166 3.99 12.28 5.04
C MET A 166 3.83 12.17 3.52
N ALA A 167 4.37 13.12 2.74
CA ALA A 167 4.51 13.00 1.28
C ALA A 167 5.20 11.71 0.86
N ILE A 168 6.17 11.25 1.65
CA ILE A 168 6.86 9.99 1.41
C ILE A 168 6.12 8.85 2.13
N SER A 169 5.97 8.93 3.47
CA SER A 169 5.52 7.80 4.27
C SER A 169 4.05 7.41 4.10
N ASN A 170 3.19 8.34 3.67
CA ASN A 170 1.76 8.10 3.46
C ASN A 170 1.30 8.19 2.02
N THR A 171 2.10 8.77 1.12
CA THR A 171 1.70 9.01 -0.27
C THR A 171 2.62 8.25 -1.23
N ALA A 172 3.90 8.63 -1.36
CA ALA A 172 4.81 7.94 -2.29
C ALA A 172 5.16 6.51 -1.91
N ILE A 173 4.86 6.05 -0.68
CA ILE A 173 5.05 4.65 -0.28
C ILE A 173 4.31 3.67 -1.21
N HIS A 174 3.19 4.09 -1.80
CA HIS A 174 2.46 3.27 -2.77
C HIS A 174 3.22 3.13 -4.09
N GLU A 175 3.84 4.20 -4.60
CA GLU A 175 4.71 4.16 -5.76
C GLU A 175 6.00 3.38 -5.50
N ILE A 176 6.62 3.57 -4.33
CA ILE A 176 7.80 2.83 -3.89
C ILE A 176 7.55 1.31 -3.94
N ASP A 177 6.36 0.86 -3.56
CA ASP A 177 6.02 -0.57 -3.65
C ASP A 177 5.72 -1.01 -5.09
N VAL A 178 4.82 -0.31 -5.79
CA VAL A 178 4.26 -0.80 -7.04
C VAL A 178 5.26 -0.69 -8.20
N LEU A 179 6.11 0.34 -8.24
CA LEU A 179 7.05 0.52 -9.34
C LEU A 179 8.19 -0.51 -9.29
N ARG A 180 8.65 -0.86 -8.08
CA ARG A 180 9.56 -1.98 -7.85
C ARG A 180 8.95 -3.29 -8.35
N TRP A 181 7.68 -3.54 -8.03
CA TRP A 181 6.96 -4.73 -8.49
C TRP A 181 6.77 -4.77 -10.01
N LEU A 182 6.41 -3.62 -10.61
CA LEU A 182 6.26 -3.46 -12.07
C LEU A 182 7.53 -3.87 -12.81
N LEU A 183 8.67 -3.33 -12.38
CA LEU A 183 9.97 -3.57 -13.00
C LEU A 183 10.60 -4.91 -12.61
N ALA A 184 10.10 -5.55 -11.54
CA ALA A 184 10.66 -6.78 -10.98
C ALA A 184 12.16 -6.66 -10.61
N GLU A 185 12.59 -5.48 -10.18
CA GLU A 185 13.95 -5.20 -9.73
C GLU A 185 13.97 -4.16 -8.61
N ASP A 186 15.08 -4.08 -7.87
CA ASP A 186 15.24 -3.14 -6.77
C ASP A 186 15.76 -1.77 -7.21
N TYR A 187 15.52 -0.78 -6.34
CA TYR A 187 16.13 0.54 -6.43
C TYR A 187 17.62 0.48 -6.09
N ALA A 188 18.41 1.35 -6.72
CA ALA A 188 19.82 1.58 -6.43
C ALA A 188 20.04 2.93 -5.71
N SER A 189 19.24 3.95 -6.04
CA SER A 189 19.38 5.27 -5.43
C SER A 189 18.14 6.13 -5.60
N VAL A 190 18.04 7.19 -4.80
CA VAL A 190 17.01 8.21 -4.90
C VAL A 190 17.61 9.61 -4.72
N GLN A 191 17.07 10.59 -5.42
CA GLN A 191 17.28 12.01 -5.15
C GLN A 191 15.95 12.72 -4.98
N MET A 192 15.83 13.51 -3.91
CA MET A 192 14.69 14.37 -3.66
C MET A 192 14.97 15.80 -4.13
N ILE A 193 14.02 16.36 -4.86
CA ILE A 193 14.02 17.76 -5.27
C ILE A 193 12.77 18.41 -4.69
N LEU A 194 12.92 19.62 -4.16
CA LEU A 194 11.84 20.44 -3.62
C LEU A 194 11.54 21.60 -4.58
N PRO A 195 10.54 21.48 -5.48
CA PRO A 195 10.11 22.57 -6.36
C PRO A 195 9.61 23.81 -5.59
N LYS A 196 9.27 24.86 -6.34
CA LYS A 196 8.63 26.05 -5.77
C LYS A 196 7.34 25.65 -5.04
N LYS A 197 7.28 25.99 -3.75
CA LYS A 197 6.13 25.73 -2.87
C LYS A 197 4.85 26.37 -3.42
N THR A 198 3.77 25.59 -3.50
CA THR A 198 2.44 26.09 -3.88
C THR A 198 1.93 27.11 -2.85
N SER A 199 1.05 28.01 -3.27
CA SER A 199 0.33 28.90 -2.34
C SER A 199 -0.81 28.20 -1.59
N HIS A 200 -1.13 26.96 -1.96
CA HIS A 200 -2.27 26.20 -1.44
C HIS A 200 -1.95 25.28 -0.25
N THR A 201 -0.71 25.27 0.22
CA THR A 201 -0.24 24.44 1.34
C THR A 201 -0.05 25.27 2.61
N HIS A 202 0.04 24.62 3.76
CA HIS A 202 0.30 25.25 5.05
C HIS A 202 1.82 25.33 5.37
N VAL A 203 2.17 25.94 6.50
CA VAL A 203 3.56 26.28 6.85
C VAL A 203 4.45 25.04 7.00
N ASP A 204 3.93 23.96 7.57
CA ASP A 204 4.69 22.73 7.89
C ASP A 204 4.77 21.71 6.73
N LEU A 205 4.18 22.03 5.58
CA LEU A 205 4.14 21.15 4.40
C LEU A 205 4.80 21.83 3.20
N HIS A 206 5.95 21.33 2.75
CA HIS A 206 6.52 21.65 1.44
C HIS A 206 5.82 20.82 0.37
N ASP A 207 5.21 21.47 -0.61
CA ASP A 207 4.40 20.83 -1.65
C ASP A 207 4.46 21.70 -2.91
N PRO A 208 4.69 21.14 -4.12
CA PRO A 208 4.94 19.73 -4.42
C PRO A 208 6.35 19.26 -4.06
N GLN A 209 6.61 17.97 -4.23
CA GLN A 209 7.91 17.30 -4.07
C GLN A 209 8.18 16.41 -5.30
N LEU A 210 9.45 16.19 -5.66
CA LEU A 210 9.85 15.35 -6.79
C LEU A 210 10.91 14.35 -6.35
N LEU A 211 10.63 13.06 -6.50
CA LEU A 211 11.61 11.99 -6.29
C LEU A 211 12.13 11.51 -7.64
N ILE A 212 13.44 11.33 -7.76
CA ILE A 212 14.10 10.70 -8.91
C ILE A 212 14.78 9.43 -8.42
N PHE A 213 14.29 8.27 -8.84
CA PHE A 213 14.91 6.97 -8.55
C PHE A 213 15.74 6.48 -9.72
N GLN A 214 16.79 5.71 -9.41
CA GLN A 214 17.45 4.82 -10.37
C GLN A 214 17.37 3.40 -9.85
N THR A 215 17.02 2.44 -10.72
CA THR A 215 17.03 1.01 -10.40
C THR A 215 18.41 0.40 -10.59
N LYS A 216 18.60 -0.86 -10.18
CA LYS A 216 19.86 -1.59 -10.35
C LYS A 216 20.26 -1.76 -11.82
N SER A 217 19.30 -1.93 -12.73
CA SER A 217 19.55 -2.01 -14.17
C SER A 217 19.77 -0.64 -14.85
N GLY A 218 19.43 0.46 -14.16
CA GLY A 218 19.58 1.84 -14.65
C GLY A 218 18.28 2.50 -15.14
N VAL A 219 17.12 1.87 -14.96
CA VAL A 219 15.81 2.51 -15.23
C VAL A 219 15.67 3.75 -14.36
N THR A 220 15.29 4.87 -14.98
CA THR A 220 15.10 6.15 -14.28
C THR A 220 13.63 6.43 -14.07
N ILE A 221 13.24 6.79 -12.86
CA ILE A 221 11.85 7.05 -12.49
C ILE A 221 11.77 8.45 -11.94
N ASP A 222 10.91 9.31 -12.48
CA ASP A 222 10.49 10.54 -11.82
C ASP A 222 9.09 10.40 -11.24
N LEU A 223 8.94 10.81 -9.98
CA LEU A 223 7.70 10.76 -9.24
C LEU A 223 7.38 12.15 -8.69
N GLU A 224 6.41 12.81 -9.32
CA GLU A 224 5.77 14.01 -8.80
C GLU A 224 4.83 13.65 -7.64
N ILE A 225 4.97 14.34 -6.51
CA ILE A 225 4.03 14.28 -5.41
C ILE A 225 3.43 15.66 -5.23
N PHE A 226 2.14 15.81 -5.46
CA PHE A 226 1.45 17.09 -5.32
C PHE A 226 0.12 16.95 -4.58
N VAL A 227 0.16 17.17 -3.27
CA VAL A 227 -0.98 16.84 -2.39
C VAL A 227 -2.00 17.97 -2.22
N ASN A 228 -1.77 19.15 -2.84
CA ASN A 228 -2.72 20.27 -2.89
C ASN A 228 -2.98 20.76 -4.32
N CYS A 229 -3.15 19.83 -5.28
CA CYS A 229 -3.31 20.16 -6.69
C CYS A 229 -4.66 20.81 -7.05
N ARG A 230 -5.65 20.77 -6.14
CA ARG A 230 -7.01 21.32 -6.24
C ARG A 230 -7.93 20.70 -7.28
N PHE A 231 -7.42 20.05 -8.32
CA PHE A 231 -8.26 19.59 -9.43
C PHE A 231 -8.84 18.18 -9.25
N GLY A 232 -8.26 17.33 -8.39
CA GLY A 232 -8.77 15.98 -8.13
C GLY A 232 -7.76 15.05 -7.47
N TYR A 233 -8.16 13.80 -7.27
CA TYR A 233 -7.26 12.70 -6.93
C TYR A 233 -6.85 12.00 -8.23
N ASP A 234 -5.56 12.09 -8.56
CA ASP A 234 -5.03 11.73 -9.88
C ASP A 234 -3.72 10.94 -9.72
N ILE A 235 -3.69 9.75 -10.33
CA ILE A 235 -2.57 8.81 -10.30
C ILE A 235 -2.14 8.54 -11.73
N LYS A 236 -0.92 8.95 -12.04
CA LYS A 236 -0.31 8.77 -13.36
C LYS A 236 0.87 7.81 -13.27
N CYS A 237 1.01 6.95 -14.27
CA CYS A 237 2.20 6.13 -14.49
C CYS A 237 2.33 5.82 -15.99
N ASP A 238 3.33 6.42 -16.64
CA ASP A 238 3.72 6.09 -18.01
C ASP A 238 5.05 5.34 -17.98
N VAL A 239 5.14 4.25 -18.74
CA VAL A 239 6.36 3.46 -18.93
C VAL A 239 6.87 3.72 -20.34
N VAL A 240 8.09 4.24 -20.45
CA VAL A 240 8.80 4.46 -21.70
C VAL A 240 9.67 3.24 -21.98
N PHE A 241 9.40 2.59 -23.11
CA PHE A 241 10.14 1.46 -23.65
C PHE A 241 11.06 1.89 -24.79
N GLU A 242 11.87 0.96 -25.30
CA GLU A 242 12.72 1.20 -26.48
C GLU A 242 11.91 1.60 -27.72
N THR A 243 10.70 1.05 -27.90
CA THR A 243 9.89 1.30 -29.11
C THR A 243 8.44 1.74 -28.84
N ALA A 244 8.06 1.98 -27.59
CA ALA A 244 6.69 2.39 -27.24
C ALA A 244 6.62 3.18 -25.92
N GLU A 245 5.48 3.80 -25.68
CA GLU A 245 5.08 4.31 -24.37
C GLU A 245 3.75 3.66 -24.02
N VAL A 246 3.64 3.13 -22.80
CA VAL A 246 2.38 2.58 -22.27
C VAL A 246 2.06 3.28 -20.96
N GLY A 247 0.93 3.96 -20.92
CA GLY A 247 0.52 4.79 -19.79
C GLY A 247 -0.86 4.45 -19.25
N MET A 248 -1.06 4.66 -17.95
CA MET A 248 -2.36 4.55 -17.31
C MET A 248 -3.27 5.72 -17.70
N THR A 249 -4.55 5.43 -17.92
CA THR A 249 -5.60 6.44 -18.06
C THR A 249 -6.40 6.58 -16.76
N ASP A 250 -6.95 7.77 -16.53
CA ASP A 250 -7.95 7.97 -15.48
C ASP A 250 -9.15 7.02 -15.66
N PRO A 251 -9.60 6.34 -14.59
CA PRO A 251 -10.83 5.55 -14.65
C PRO A 251 -12.03 6.46 -14.95
N ALA A 252 -12.60 6.31 -16.15
CA ALA A 252 -13.67 7.15 -16.64
C ALA A 252 -14.91 6.33 -17.00
N TYR A 253 -15.94 6.39 -16.16
CA TYR A 253 -17.21 5.70 -16.43
C TYR A 253 -18.18 6.52 -17.27
N THR A 254 -18.12 7.85 -17.17
CA THR A 254 -19.07 8.76 -17.81
C THR A 254 -18.38 9.93 -18.49
N LYS A 255 -19.01 10.49 -19.52
CA LYS A 255 -18.59 11.70 -20.23
C LYS A 255 -19.68 12.76 -20.11
N ILE A 256 -19.28 13.99 -19.85
CA ILE A 256 -20.20 15.13 -19.71
C ILE A 256 -20.05 16.05 -20.93
N LYS A 257 -21.17 16.38 -21.58
CA LYS A 257 -21.27 17.40 -22.62
C LYS A 257 -22.17 18.53 -22.15
N ALA A 258 -21.60 19.67 -21.81
CA ALA A 258 -22.34 20.83 -21.31
C ALA A 258 -21.57 22.12 -21.65
N ALA A 259 -22.29 23.23 -21.85
CA ALA A 259 -21.70 24.54 -22.13
C ALA A 259 -20.62 24.51 -23.23
N GLU A 260 -20.93 23.88 -24.37
CA GLU A 260 -20.04 23.73 -25.54
C GLU A 260 -18.69 23.02 -25.25
N LYS A 261 -18.60 22.30 -24.13
CA LYS A 261 -17.39 21.59 -23.68
C LYS A 261 -17.63 20.10 -23.51
N ASN A 262 -16.53 19.34 -23.58
CA ASN A 262 -16.49 17.90 -23.28
C ASN A 262 -15.61 17.68 -22.05
N TYR A 263 -16.12 16.96 -21.05
CA TYR A 263 -15.40 16.66 -19.82
C TYR A 263 -15.46 15.18 -19.49
N THR A 264 -14.44 14.71 -18.79
CA THR A 264 -14.40 13.42 -18.11
C THR A 264 -14.13 13.70 -16.63
N PRO A 265 -14.95 13.19 -15.69
CA PRO A 265 -14.69 13.37 -14.27
C PRO A 265 -13.37 12.74 -13.86
N ILE A 266 -12.63 13.44 -13.00
CA ILE A 266 -11.47 12.89 -12.28
C ILE A 266 -11.98 12.36 -10.94
N SER A 267 -11.34 11.32 -10.41
CA SER A 267 -11.74 10.75 -9.12
C SER A 267 -11.68 11.80 -8.00
N PRO A 268 -12.68 11.87 -7.11
CA PRO A 268 -12.70 12.85 -6.03
C PRO A 268 -11.73 12.49 -4.90
N ASP A 269 -11.47 11.20 -4.70
CA ASP A 269 -10.69 10.65 -3.60
C ASP A 269 -10.05 9.30 -3.96
N TRP A 270 -9.17 8.84 -3.07
CA TRP A 270 -8.45 7.58 -3.20
C TRP A 270 -9.35 6.34 -3.03
N GLN A 271 -10.42 6.45 -2.23
CA GLN A 271 -11.34 5.33 -1.96
C GLN A 271 -12.09 4.95 -3.24
N THR A 272 -12.58 5.94 -3.97
CA THR A 272 -13.25 5.77 -5.26
C THR A 272 -12.27 5.28 -6.32
N ARG A 273 -11.05 5.83 -6.35
CA ARG A 273 -10.04 5.50 -7.36
C ARG A 273 -9.57 4.04 -7.29
N PHE A 274 -9.45 3.47 -6.09
CA PHE A 274 -8.90 2.12 -5.88
C PHE A 274 -9.92 1.12 -5.32
N LEU A 275 -11.22 1.43 -5.36
CA LEU A 275 -12.28 0.58 -4.80
C LEU A 275 -12.17 -0.88 -5.26
N ASP A 276 -12.03 -1.10 -6.56
CA ASP A 276 -11.92 -2.44 -7.15
C ASP A 276 -10.62 -3.14 -6.74
N ALA A 277 -9.53 -2.40 -6.57
CA ALA A 277 -8.24 -2.94 -6.14
C ALA A 277 -8.29 -3.43 -4.69
N TYR A 278 -8.91 -2.64 -3.78
CA TYR A 278 -9.18 -3.07 -2.41
C TYR A 278 -10.12 -4.29 -2.35
N ASP A 279 -11.16 -4.33 -3.17
CA ASP A 279 -12.06 -5.50 -3.22
C ASP A 279 -11.32 -6.75 -3.75
N TYR A 280 -10.45 -6.57 -4.74
CA TYR A 280 -9.70 -7.67 -5.37
C TYR A 280 -8.58 -8.22 -4.48
N GLU A 281 -7.88 -7.38 -3.72
CA GLU A 281 -6.81 -7.85 -2.84
C GLU A 281 -7.33 -8.78 -1.73
N PHE A 282 -8.51 -8.48 -1.14
CA PHE A 282 -9.13 -9.33 -0.12
C PHE A 282 -9.67 -10.63 -0.69
N LYS A 283 -10.24 -10.58 -1.90
CA LYS A 283 -10.63 -11.79 -2.62
C LYS A 283 -9.42 -12.72 -2.79
N LEU A 284 -8.33 -12.20 -3.33
CA LEU A 284 -7.12 -12.99 -3.56
C LEU A 284 -6.48 -13.45 -2.25
N TRP A 285 -6.42 -12.60 -1.23
CA TRP A 285 -5.91 -12.97 0.09
C TRP A 285 -6.67 -14.18 0.66
N VAL A 286 -8.01 -14.11 0.71
CA VAL A 286 -8.86 -15.19 1.21
C VAL A 286 -8.74 -16.46 0.37
N ASP A 287 -8.71 -16.35 -0.96
CA ASP A 287 -8.54 -17.51 -1.83
C ASP A 287 -7.15 -18.15 -1.67
N SER A 288 -6.11 -17.35 -1.45
CA SER A 288 -4.74 -17.82 -1.24
C SER A 288 -4.57 -18.56 0.09
N ILE A 289 -5.23 -18.08 1.14
CA ILE A 289 -5.28 -18.73 2.46
C ILE A 289 -5.95 -20.11 2.36
N LYS A 290 -7.11 -20.20 1.69
CA LYS A 290 -7.82 -21.47 1.50
C LYS A 290 -6.99 -22.52 0.75
N ASN A 291 -6.05 -22.07 -0.08
CA ASN A 291 -5.14 -22.92 -0.85
C ASN A 291 -3.77 -23.10 -0.19
N ASP A 292 -3.59 -22.61 1.03
CA ASP A 292 -2.33 -22.63 1.78
C ASP A 292 -1.11 -22.06 1.02
N LYS A 293 -1.37 -21.09 0.14
CA LYS A 293 -0.38 -20.49 -0.75
C LYS A 293 -0.64 -19.00 -0.87
N LEU A 294 -0.20 -18.24 0.12
CA LEU A 294 -0.36 -16.78 0.16
C LEU A 294 0.23 -16.12 -1.10
N VAL A 295 -0.56 -15.26 -1.75
CA VAL A 295 -0.14 -14.47 -2.92
C VAL A 295 -0.44 -13.00 -2.67
N GLY A 296 0.55 -12.12 -2.88
CA GLY A 296 0.40 -10.69 -2.67
C GLY A 296 1.70 -10.02 -2.25
N PRO A 297 1.67 -8.71 -1.95
CA PRO A 297 2.79 -8.02 -1.34
C PRO A 297 3.18 -8.68 -0.02
N THR A 298 4.46 -9.01 0.12
CA THR A 298 5.00 -9.81 1.23
C THR A 298 5.59 -8.94 2.35
N ALA A 299 5.94 -9.54 3.48
CA ALA A 299 6.74 -8.85 4.50
C ALA A 299 8.07 -8.30 3.94
N TRP A 300 8.69 -9.01 2.99
CA TRP A 300 9.88 -8.52 2.29
C TRP A 300 9.60 -7.25 1.48
N ASP A 301 8.45 -7.17 0.80
CA ASP A 301 8.08 -5.96 0.07
C ASP A 301 7.87 -4.77 1.03
N GLY A 302 7.26 -5.01 2.20
CA GLY A 302 7.15 -4.02 3.28
C GLY A 302 8.51 -3.57 3.83
N TYR A 303 9.49 -4.47 3.94
CA TYR A 303 10.86 -4.15 4.32
C TYR A 303 11.58 -3.28 3.29
N VAL A 304 11.52 -3.64 2.01
CA VAL A 304 12.15 -2.85 0.94
C VAL A 304 11.49 -1.47 0.81
N ALA A 305 10.17 -1.39 0.97
CA ALA A 305 9.46 -0.12 0.99
C ALA A 305 9.92 0.78 2.15
N ALA A 306 10.14 0.22 3.35
CA ALA A 306 10.63 0.95 4.51
C ALA A 306 12.07 1.47 4.32
N ILE A 307 12.99 0.66 3.80
CA ILE A 307 14.36 1.11 3.48
C ILE A 307 14.32 2.26 2.48
N THR A 308 13.56 2.08 1.40
CA THR A 308 13.47 3.08 0.32
C THR A 308 12.86 4.38 0.84
N MET A 309 11.81 4.30 1.67
CA MET A 309 11.21 5.45 2.35
C MET A 309 12.24 6.20 3.21
N MET A 310 13.05 5.48 3.98
CA MET A 310 14.10 6.09 4.80
C MET A 310 15.15 6.81 3.95
N ALA A 311 15.58 6.22 2.83
CA ALA A 311 16.49 6.88 1.88
C ALA A 311 15.88 8.14 1.24
N CYS A 312 14.57 8.11 0.91
CA CYS A 312 13.85 9.30 0.44
C CYS A 312 13.84 10.42 1.51
N HIS A 313 13.66 10.07 2.78
CA HIS A 313 13.77 11.04 3.88
C HIS A 313 15.18 11.61 4.01
N GLU A 314 16.20 10.76 3.99
CA GLU A 314 17.60 11.19 4.05
C GLU A 314 17.97 12.11 2.88
N SER A 315 17.52 11.79 1.66
CA SER A 315 17.75 12.61 0.49
C SER A 315 17.06 13.97 0.60
N ARG A 316 15.85 14.03 1.20
CA ARG A 316 15.17 15.32 1.48
C ARG A 316 15.97 16.18 2.46
N GLU A 317 16.45 15.60 3.56
CA GLU A 317 17.17 16.36 4.60
C GLU A 317 18.56 16.79 4.15
N SER A 318 19.25 15.96 3.36
CA SER A 318 20.59 16.25 2.85
C SER A 318 20.60 17.11 1.58
N GLY A 319 19.56 17.01 0.74
CA GLY A 319 19.53 17.56 -0.62
C GLY A 319 20.36 16.76 -1.64
N GLU A 320 20.98 15.67 -1.21
CA GLU A 320 21.90 14.87 -2.00
C GLU A 320 21.26 13.59 -2.53
N LYS A 321 21.89 12.99 -3.54
CA LYS A 321 21.55 11.63 -3.99
C LYS A 321 21.95 10.61 -2.92
N VAL A 322 21.01 9.78 -2.50
CA VAL A 322 21.21 8.73 -1.47
C VAL A 322 21.17 7.36 -2.13
N MET A 323 22.12 6.50 -1.76
CA MET A 323 22.17 5.11 -2.20
C MET A 323 21.21 4.25 -1.38
N ILE A 324 20.55 3.30 -2.04
CA ILE A 324 19.58 2.40 -1.40
C ILE A 324 20.23 1.02 -1.30
N GLU A 325 20.65 0.67 -0.08
CA GLU A 325 21.24 -0.65 0.21
C GLU A 325 20.15 -1.58 0.74
N ILE A 326 19.88 -2.65 0.01
CA ILE A 326 18.87 -3.66 0.35
C ILE A 326 19.60 -4.97 0.63
N ASP A 327 19.28 -5.59 1.77
CA ASP A 327 19.81 -6.88 2.17
C ASP A 327 19.48 -7.99 1.14
N GLU A 328 20.22 -9.10 1.19
CA GLU A 328 19.92 -10.28 0.38
C GLU A 328 18.52 -10.82 0.73
N GLN A 329 17.69 -11.01 -0.30
CA GLN A 329 16.33 -11.52 -0.12
C GLN A 329 16.37 -12.97 0.40
N PRO A 330 15.72 -13.27 1.55
CA PRO A 330 15.66 -14.63 2.05
C PRO A 330 14.96 -15.57 1.05
N ALA A 331 15.43 -16.81 0.96
CA ALA A 331 14.91 -17.84 0.05
C ALA A 331 13.38 -18.06 0.19
N LEU A 332 12.82 -17.79 1.37
CA LEU A 332 11.37 -17.84 1.60
C LEU A 332 10.62 -16.93 0.60
N TYR A 333 11.17 -15.76 0.25
CA TYR A 333 10.52 -14.76 -0.60
C TYR A 333 10.94 -14.81 -2.06
N THR A 334 11.95 -15.61 -2.41
CA THR A 334 12.31 -15.88 -3.80
C THR A 334 11.14 -16.60 -4.50
N LYS A 335 10.88 -16.25 -5.76
CA LYS A 335 9.78 -16.80 -6.55
C LYS A 335 10.02 -18.23 -7.00
#